data_AF-A0A3A0DIB9-F1
#
_entry.id   AF-A0A3A0DIB9-F1
#
_cell.length_a   1.000
_cell.length_b   1.000
_cell.length_c   1.000
_cell.angle_alpha   90.00
_cell.angle_beta   90.00
_cell.angle_gamma   90.00
#
_symmetry.space_group_name_H-M   'P 1'
#
loop_
_entity.id
_entity.type
_entity.pdbx_description
1 polymer ?
#
loop_
_entity_poly.entity_id
_entity_poly.type
_entity_poly.pdbx_seq_one_letter_code
_entity_poly.pdbx_strand_id
1 'polypeptide(L)'
;MNRVLCEFGRIPLVAIVLGVCWGGSLPAATLDDIGFNRLELELGAALSTGNGVAVAQSEAVFSTGGYYPSTTHADFSGKSFTQASGAQTVSTHATSVGRSFYGNALSVSPGVTSIANYTATGWLNGDYLRSLTNEFPRTSSARVANHSWVSGGFGDEIINSLQRIDYLVEKDDFIQVAGVNNLAAGGVEAPTSLFASAFNVIMVGVSEGDHSTGAVDVSAPYLAAGKVRPHLVAPANQTSFAAPLAASTAALLIDIGRDHPGLSNGTQLSSAGRSNRTITNAETSEVIRAALMAGADRQAITDMSNGFTYNATSASGLDPRFGAGQLDVYQSYHIVAGGEQDALERLNVAGVGMYGFDYEASFKANEVRTYRFSVDEVTREFAASLAWNVDIDLEPVGLGGVLVDPSVDVRNLNLVLRDVNSGQALATSNGTGDVTENLYIPILPKGEYEMIVSGAGYSPTNPWSIEYALAWRFAPSSTPLMGDVNLDGAVSLVDLVTLQRNLGMSERALWTDGDLNLDGHVDRGDVALLAGAFGGGTLPGGVVAPGAGGSPGFEPVAIPEPSAVVLAACGAVAMLALRRRGLVMASKSV
;
A
#
# COMPACT_ATOMS: atom_id res chain seq x y z
N MET A 1 52.07 23.58 1.60
CA MET A 1 52.37 22.18 1.99
C MET A 1 51.66 21.90 3.31
N ASN A 2 50.34 21.70 3.27
CA ASN A 2 49.53 21.26 4.39
C ASN A 2 48.59 20.18 3.83
N ARG A 3 48.85 18.93 4.19
CA ARG A 3 48.01 17.78 3.85
C ARG A 3 46.78 17.81 4.74
N VAL A 4 45.61 18.09 4.17
CA VAL A 4 44.34 17.70 4.74
C VAL A 4 44.19 16.21 4.45
N LEU A 5 44.21 15.38 5.50
CA LEU A 5 43.89 13.97 5.41
C LEU A 5 42.40 13.85 5.10
N CYS A 6 42.07 13.31 3.92
CA CYS A 6 40.76 12.74 3.64
C CYS A 6 40.53 11.57 4.62
N GLU A 7 39.61 11.75 5.55
CA GLU A 7 39.01 10.61 6.25
C GLU A 7 38.18 9.83 5.23
N PHE A 8 38.60 8.61 4.93
CA PHE A 8 37.81 7.66 4.16
C PHE A 8 36.54 7.32 4.95
N GLY A 9 35.40 7.38 4.24
CA GLY A 9 34.05 7.28 4.79
C GLY A 9 33.82 6.04 5.66
N ARG A 10 33.00 6.23 6.68
CA ARG A 10 32.45 5.14 7.48
C ARG A 10 31.56 4.29 6.58
N ILE A 11 31.88 3.01 6.42
CA ILE A 11 31.05 2.04 5.71
C ILE A 11 29.73 1.90 6.50
N PRO A 12 28.55 2.11 5.90
CA PRO A 12 27.28 1.89 6.59
C PRO A 12 27.17 0.42 7.00
N LEU A 13 26.71 0.17 8.23
CA LEU A 13 26.56 -1.17 8.75
C LEU A 13 25.28 -1.78 8.14
N VAL A 14 25.44 -2.53 7.05
CA VAL A 14 24.33 -3.25 6.43
C VAL A 14 23.97 -4.45 7.29
N ALA A 15 22.71 -4.56 7.69
CA ALA A 15 22.19 -5.65 8.50
C ALA A 15 21.03 -6.32 7.79
N ILE A 16 20.87 -7.62 8.02
CA ILE A 16 19.69 -8.32 7.56
C ILE A 16 18.57 -8.07 8.55
N VAL A 17 17.34 -8.08 8.05
CA VAL A 17 16.15 -8.04 8.89
C VAL A 17 16.18 -9.28 9.80
N LEU A 18 16.58 -9.10 11.06
CA LEU A 18 16.94 -10.19 11.97
C LEU A 18 15.70 -10.87 12.55
N GLY A 19 15.33 -12.01 11.98
CA GLY A 19 14.55 -13.07 12.61
C GLY A 19 15.26 -14.40 12.41
N VAL A 20 15.29 -15.26 13.42
CA VAL A 20 15.86 -16.62 13.29
C VAL A 20 15.17 -17.33 12.12
N CYS A 21 15.91 -17.53 11.03
CA CYS A 21 15.40 -18.11 9.79
C CYS A 21 15.15 -19.62 9.98
N TRP A 22 13.96 -19.97 10.47
CA TRP A 22 13.41 -21.28 10.15
C TRP A 22 12.99 -21.20 8.68
N GLY A 23 13.42 -22.16 7.86
CA GLY A 23 13.08 -22.24 6.44
C GLY A 23 11.58 -22.44 6.27
N GLY A 24 10.80 -21.37 6.37
CA GLY A 24 9.42 -21.34 5.96
C GLY A 24 9.39 -21.18 4.45
N SER A 25 8.97 -22.22 3.74
CA SER A 25 8.33 -22.04 2.45
C SER A 25 7.12 -21.12 2.62
N LEU A 26 6.89 -20.17 1.72
CA LEU A 26 5.56 -19.58 1.60
C LEU A 26 4.55 -20.72 1.40
N PRO A 27 3.49 -20.82 2.21
CA PRO A 27 2.42 -21.77 1.96
C PRO A 27 1.74 -21.45 0.63
N ALA A 28 1.12 -22.46 -0.02
CA ALA A 28 0.25 -22.23 -1.18
C ALA A 28 -0.86 -21.19 -0.89
N ALA A 29 -1.28 -21.07 0.38
CA ALA A 29 -2.22 -20.06 0.86
C ALA A 29 -1.78 -18.62 0.54
N THR A 30 -0.48 -18.30 0.49
CA THR A 30 -0.01 -16.95 0.21
C THR A 30 -0.39 -16.45 -1.20
N LEU A 31 -0.43 -17.34 -2.20
CA LEU A 31 -0.84 -16.97 -3.57
C LEU A 31 -2.37 -16.84 -3.70
N ASP A 32 -3.13 -17.58 -2.89
CA ASP A 32 -4.58 -17.38 -2.74
C ASP A 32 -4.87 -16.03 -2.07
N ASP A 33 -4.17 -15.70 -0.97
CA ASP A 33 -4.37 -14.50 -0.15
C ASP A 33 -4.13 -13.19 -0.92
N ILE A 34 -3.31 -13.23 -1.97
CA ILE A 34 -3.06 -12.09 -2.86
C ILE A 34 -3.85 -12.19 -4.19
N GLY A 35 -4.84 -13.07 -4.28
CA GLY A 35 -5.72 -13.19 -5.45
C GLY A 35 -5.09 -13.80 -6.70
N PHE A 36 -3.84 -14.29 -6.65
CA PHE A 36 -3.15 -14.82 -7.84
C PHE A 36 -3.80 -16.10 -8.36
N ASN A 37 -4.16 -17.04 -7.49
CA ASN A 37 -4.80 -18.28 -7.94
C ASN A 37 -6.20 -18.03 -8.55
N ARG A 38 -6.91 -17.01 -8.05
CA ARG A 38 -8.16 -16.54 -8.68
C ARG A 38 -7.90 -16.03 -10.09
N LEU A 39 -6.83 -15.27 -10.27
CA LEU A 39 -6.42 -14.74 -11.57
C LEU A 39 -5.99 -15.86 -12.54
N GLU A 40 -5.24 -16.85 -12.06
CA GLU A 40 -4.89 -18.06 -12.82
C GLU A 40 -6.13 -18.82 -13.29
N LEU A 41 -7.12 -19.00 -12.41
CA LEU A 41 -8.39 -19.65 -12.76
C LEU A 41 -9.18 -18.88 -13.82
N GLU A 42 -9.14 -17.54 -13.75
CA GLU A 42 -9.85 -16.69 -14.72
C GLU A 42 -9.19 -16.74 -16.10
N LEU A 43 -7.88 -16.60 -16.17
CA LEU A 43 -7.16 -16.36 -17.43
C LEU A 43 -6.53 -17.62 -18.03
N GLY A 44 -6.23 -18.63 -17.22
CA GLY A 44 -5.53 -19.83 -17.63
C GLY A 44 -4.25 -19.52 -18.40
N ALA A 45 -4.16 -20.03 -19.63
CA ALA A 45 -2.98 -19.85 -20.49
C ALA A 45 -2.75 -18.41 -20.98
N ALA A 46 -3.72 -17.50 -20.80
CA ALA A 46 -3.59 -16.10 -21.18
C ALA A 46 -2.91 -15.24 -20.09
N LEU A 47 -2.71 -15.78 -18.88
CA LEU A 47 -2.06 -15.06 -17.79
C LEU A 47 -0.59 -14.74 -18.15
N SER A 48 -0.24 -13.46 -18.01
CA SER A 48 1.15 -13.00 -18.09
C SER A 48 1.99 -13.61 -16.97
N THR A 49 3.25 -13.93 -17.26
CA THR A 49 4.11 -14.70 -16.34
C THR A 49 5.37 -13.95 -15.93
N GLY A 50 5.50 -12.68 -16.29
CA GLY A 50 6.76 -11.94 -16.15
C GLY A 50 7.78 -12.31 -17.25
N ASN A 51 7.32 -12.93 -18.34
CA ASN A 51 8.19 -13.34 -19.43
C ASN A 51 8.89 -12.13 -20.05
N GLY A 52 10.16 -12.27 -20.46
CA GLY A 52 10.94 -11.16 -21.01
C GLY A 52 11.27 -10.01 -20.04
N VAL A 53 10.78 -10.04 -18.79
CA VAL A 53 11.11 -9.05 -17.76
C VAL A 53 12.39 -9.51 -17.04
N ALA A 54 13.47 -8.75 -17.20
CA ALA A 54 14.69 -8.98 -16.44
C ALA A 54 14.58 -8.34 -15.04
N VAL A 55 15.16 -8.98 -14.04
CA VAL A 55 15.07 -8.54 -12.64
C VAL A 55 16.44 -8.48 -11.96
N ALA A 56 16.52 -7.73 -10.86
CA ALA A 56 17.70 -7.70 -10.00
C ALA A 56 17.34 -8.05 -8.55
N GLN A 57 18.16 -8.87 -7.89
CA GLN A 57 18.01 -9.18 -6.47
C GLN A 57 19.28 -8.75 -5.74
N SER A 58 19.13 -7.83 -4.80
CA SER A 58 20.21 -7.34 -3.94
C SER A 58 20.04 -7.92 -2.54
N GLU A 59 21.10 -8.53 -1.99
CA GLU A 59 21.09 -9.18 -0.68
C GLU A 59 22.30 -8.80 0.17
N ALA A 60 22.11 -8.67 1.48
CA ALA A 60 23.24 -8.52 2.39
C ALA A 60 23.99 -9.85 2.58
N VAL A 61 25.28 -9.76 2.91
CA VAL A 61 26.15 -10.94 3.11
C VAL A 61 26.11 -11.35 4.58
N PHE A 62 25.89 -12.63 4.89
CA PHE A 62 26.06 -13.16 6.24
C PHE A 62 27.53 -13.57 6.50
N SER A 63 27.94 -13.59 7.76
CA SER A 63 29.25 -14.09 8.19
C SER A 63 29.48 -15.58 7.89
N THR A 64 28.43 -16.35 7.58
CA THR A 64 28.48 -17.78 7.27
C THR A 64 27.77 -18.20 5.97
N GLY A 65 27.21 -17.27 5.20
CA GLY A 65 26.49 -17.52 3.95
C GLY A 65 26.49 -16.28 3.06
N GLY A 66 26.70 -16.44 1.76
CA GLY A 66 26.93 -15.32 0.85
C GLY A 66 25.66 -14.51 0.56
N TYR A 67 25.59 -13.94 -0.64
CA TYR A 67 24.40 -13.18 -1.09
C TYR A 67 23.65 -13.90 -2.22
N TYR A 68 24.20 -15.01 -2.72
CA TYR A 68 23.81 -15.57 -4.00
C TYR A 68 22.77 -16.69 -3.81
N PRO A 69 21.67 -16.73 -4.59
CA PRO A 69 20.70 -17.82 -4.49
C PRO A 69 21.31 -19.16 -4.96
N SER A 70 20.76 -20.27 -4.45
CA SER A 70 21.11 -21.61 -4.94
C SER A 70 20.53 -21.82 -6.33
N THR A 71 21.29 -21.47 -7.38
CA THR A 71 20.82 -21.49 -8.78
C THR A 71 20.48 -22.90 -9.30
N THR A 72 20.87 -23.95 -8.58
CA THR A 72 20.53 -25.34 -8.89
C THR A 72 19.26 -25.82 -8.20
N HIS A 73 18.61 -24.98 -7.39
CA HIS A 73 17.33 -25.28 -6.78
C HIS A 73 16.28 -25.56 -7.86
N ALA A 74 15.45 -26.59 -7.67
CA ALA A 74 14.49 -27.03 -8.69
C ALA A 74 13.51 -25.92 -9.13
N ASP A 75 13.18 -25.02 -8.20
CA ASP A 75 12.33 -23.85 -8.42
C ASP A 75 12.93 -22.81 -9.38
N PHE A 76 14.22 -22.92 -9.70
CA PHE A 76 14.94 -22.04 -10.62
C PHE A 76 15.30 -22.70 -11.95
N SER A 77 14.70 -23.85 -12.25
CA SER A 77 14.84 -24.48 -13.57
C SER A 77 14.44 -23.49 -14.68
N GLY A 78 15.29 -23.37 -15.71
CA GLY A 78 15.11 -22.44 -16.83
C GLY A 78 15.57 -21.00 -16.60
N LYS A 79 16.14 -20.69 -15.42
CA LYS A 79 16.56 -19.33 -15.06
C LYS A 79 18.06 -19.12 -15.21
N SER A 80 18.44 -17.91 -15.61
CA SER A 80 19.81 -17.48 -15.84
C SER A 80 20.19 -16.41 -14.84
N PHE A 81 21.31 -16.62 -14.15
CA PHE A 81 21.77 -15.77 -13.07
C PHE A 81 23.11 -15.12 -13.40
N THR A 82 23.22 -13.83 -13.14
CA THR A 82 24.44 -13.04 -13.27
C THR A 82 24.94 -12.63 -11.88
N GLN A 83 26.14 -13.06 -11.51
CA GLN A 83 26.83 -12.61 -10.29
C GLN A 83 27.40 -11.21 -10.46
N ALA A 84 26.55 -10.18 -10.35
CA ALA A 84 26.92 -8.81 -10.63
C ALA A 84 27.87 -8.20 -9.59
N SER A 85 27.85 -8.70 -8.35
CA SER A 85 28.84 -8.36 -7.29
C SER A 85 29.98 -9.38 -7.16
N GLY A 86 30.25 -10.17 -8.21
CA GLY A 86 31.31 -11.18 -8.22
C GLY A 86 30.97 -12.46 -7.45
N ALA A 87 31.89 -13.43 -7.50
CA ALA A 87 31.66 -14.77 -6.97
C ALA A 87 31.57 -14.80 -5.44
N GLN A 88 30.51 -15.41 -4.93
CA GLN A 88 30.27 -15.61 -3.49
C GLN A 88 29.55 -16.94 -3.23
N THR A 89 29.44 -17.30 -1.96
CA THR A 89 28.75 -18.52 -1.52
C THR A 89 27.23 -18.38 -1.62
N VAL A 90 26.56 -19.54 -1.64
CA VAL A 90 25.10 -19.64 -1.66
C VAL A 90 24.52 -19.18 -0.32
N SER A 91 23.37 -18.51 -0.36
CA SER A 91 22.55 -18.11 0.77
C SER A 91 21.17 -18.74 0.70
N THR A 92 20.74 -19.35 1.80
CA THR A 92 19.39 -19.91 1.94
C THR A 92 18.34 -18.81 1.99
N HIS A 93 18.65 -17.67 2.61
CA HIS A 93 17.79 -16.50 2.62
C HIS A 93 17.61 -15.95 1.20
N ALA A 94 18.70 -15.71 0.47
CA ALA A 94 18.66 -15.26 -0.92
C ALA A 94 17.89 -16.24 -1.82
N THR A 95 18.03 -17.55 -1.57
CA THR A 95 17.25 -18.58 -2.25
C THR A 95 15.76 -18.42 -1.98
N SER A 96 15.35 -18.27 -0.72
CA SER A 96 13.92 -18.09 -0.38
C SER A 96 13.34 -16.80 -0.96
N VAL A 97 14.07 -15.68 -0.91
CA VAL A 97 13.67 -14.42 -1.58
C VAL A 97 13.48 -14.65 -3.08
N GLY A 98 14.43 -15.33 -3.73
CA GLY A 98 14.37 -15.64 -5.14
C GLY A 98 13.16 -16.51 -5.52
N ARG A 99 12.75 -17.44 -4.65
CA ARG A 99 11.56 -18.28 -4.87
C ARG A 99 10.28 -17.46 -4.92
N SER A 100 10.13 -16.48 -4.04
CA SER A 100 8.99 -15.55 -4.03
C SER A 100 9.04 -14.53 -5.17
N PHE A 101 10.24 -14.11 -5.58
CA PHE A 101 10.38 -13.06 -6.60
C PHE A 101 10.26 -13.61 -8.02
N TYR A 102 10.94 -14.71 -8.33
CA TYR A 102 11.01 -15.26 -9.68
C TYR A 102 10.97 -16.78 -9.70
N GLY A 103 10.71 -17.50 -8.61
CA GLY A 103 10.61 -18.96 -8.60
C GLY A 103 9.46 -19.50 -9.43
N ASN A 104 9.56 -20.74 -9.92
CA ASN A 104 8.51 -21.37 -10.72
C ASN A 104 7.26 -21.77 -9.91
N ALA A 105 7.36 -21.90 -8.58
CA ALA A 105 6.31 -22.42 -7.72
C ALA A 105 5.69 -21.39 -6.75
N LEU A 106 6.46 -20.38 -6.32
CA LEU A 106 6.04 -19.43 -5.29
C LEU A 106 6.00 -17.96 -5.75
N SER A 107 6.35 -17.70 -7.02
CA SER A 107 6.28 -16.37 -7.61
C SER A 107 5.04 -16.24 -8.47
N VAL A 108 4.47 -15.04 -8.52
CA VAL A 108 3.44 -14.69 -9.51
C VAL A 108 4.02 -14.43 -10.90
N SER A 109 5.35 -14.35 -11.01
CA SER A 109 6.10 -14.16 -12.25
C SER A 109 7.07 -15.31 -12.56
N PRO A 110 6.57 -16.55 -12.77
CA PRO A 110 7.43 -17.72 -13.01
C PRO A 110 8.18 -17.67 -14.35
N GLY A 111 7.72 -16.85 -15.31
CA GLY A 111 8.32 -16.62 -16.63
C GLY A 111 9.57 -15.72 -16.61
N VAL A 112 9.90 -15.09 -15.47
CA VAL A 112 11.16 -14.36 -15.31
C VAL A 112 12.34 -15.32 -15.41
N THR A 113 13.26 -15.05 -16.35
CA THR A 113 14.42 -15.90 -16.64
C THR A 113 15.77 -15.20 -16.52
N SER A 114 15.83 -13.86 -16.52
CA SER A 114 17.09 -13.12 -16.43
C SER A 114 17.20 -12.41 -15.08
N ILE A 115 18.12 -12.87 -14.24
CA ILE A 115 18.30 -12.39 -12.87
C ILE A 115 19.73 -11.87 -12.68
N ALA A 116 19.88 -10.62 -12.25
CA ALA A 116 21.15 -10.07 -11.80
C ALA A 116 21.19 -10.05 -10.26
N ASN A 117 22.22 -10.63 -9.66
CA ASN A 117 22.38 -10.67 -8.20
C ASN A 117 23.48 -9.73 -7.74
N TYR A 118 23.19 -8.94 -6.71
CA TYR A 118 24.12 -8.01 -6.11
C TYR A 118 24.27 -8.28 -4.61
N THR A 119 25.45 -8.00 -4.07
CA THR A 119 25.55 -7.74 -2.63
C THR A 119 24.96 -6.37 -2.36
N ALA A 120 24.31 -6.16 -1.22
CA ALA A 120 23.81 -4.86 -0.79
C ALA A 120 24.93 -3.79 -0.77
N THR A 121 26.11 -4.16 -0.26
CA THR A 121 27.29 -3.28 -0.26
C THR A 121 27.78 -2.99 -1.67
N GLY A 122 27.85 -3.99 -2.54
CA GLY A 122 28.23 -3.82 -3.95
C GLY A 122 27.27 -2.93 -4.72
N TRP A 123 25.96 -3.15 -4.52
CA TRP A 123 24.87 -2.35 -5.07
C TRP A 123 25.02 -0.88 -4.73
N LEU A 124 25.22 -0.54 -3.45
CA LEU A 124 25.44 0.84 -3.01
C LEU A 124 26.73 1.43 -3.57
N ASN A 125 27.78 0.62 -3.72
CA ASN A 125 29.11 1.06 -4.14
C ASN A 125 29.36 0.79 -5.64
N GLY A 126 30.56 0.31 -5.99
CA GLY A 126 31.06 0.29 -7.37
C GLY A 126 30.34 -0.64 -8.35
N ASP A 127 29.50 -1.57 -7.85
CA ASP A 127 28.83 -2.55 -8.69
C ASP A 127 27.55 -2.00 -9.31
N TYR A 128 26.90 -1.01 -8.70
CA TYR A 128 25.69 -0.41 -9.29
C TYR A 128 25.52 1.09 -9.07
N LEU A 129 25.05 1.53 -7.90
CA LEU A 129 24.68 2.92 -7.61
C LEU A 129 25.86 3.86 -7.65
N ARG A 130 27.06 3.38 -7.29
CA ARG A 130 28.30 4.16 -7.23
C ARG A 130 28.14 5.39 -6.34
N SER A 131 27.51 5.20 -5.18
CA SER A 131 27.32 6.27 -4.19
C SER A 131 28.64 6.95 -3.84
N LEU A 132 28.57 8.27 -3.62
CA LEU A 132 29.68 9.16 -3.30
C LEU A 132 30.78 9.26 -4.37
N THR A 133 30.45 8.94 -5.62
CA THR A 133 31.39 9.08 -6.75
C THR A 133 30.94 10.17 -7.73
N ASN A 134 31.83 10.54 -8.65
CA ASN A 134 31.50 11.39 -9.80
C ASN A 134 30.98 10.58 -11.01
N GLU A 135 30.74 9.28 -10.83
CA GLU A 135 30.20 8.42 -11.87
C GLU A 135 28.69 8.26 -11.69
N PHE A 136 27.97 8.23 -12.81
CA PHE A 136 26.56 7.87 -12.80
C PHE A 136 26.37 6.40 -12.37
N PRO A 137 25.20 6.06 -11.78
CA PRO A 137 24.81 4.66 -11.59
C PRO A 137 24.96 3.87 -12.88
N ARG A 138 25.36 2.60 -12.77
CA ARG A 138 25.42 1.70 -13.94
C ARG A 138 24.02 1.51 -14.54
N THR A 139 23.99 1.17 -15.82
CA THR A 139 22.75 0.80 -16.51
C THR A 139 22.45 -0.68 -16.32
N SER A 140 21.17 -1.04 -16.39
CA SER A 140 20.69 -2.42 -16.27
C SER A 140 19.65 -2.73 -17.33
N SER A 141 19.61 -3.98 -17.77
CA SER A 141 18.49 -4.51 -18.55
C SER A 141 17.28 -4.86 -17.66
N ALA A 142 17.46 -4.94 -16.34
CA ALA A 142 16.38 -5.20 -15.40
C ALA A 142 15.35 -4.06 -15.38
N ARG A 143 14.10 -4.42 -15.07
CA ARG A 143 12.99 -3.48 -14.84
C ARG A 143 12.54 -3.43 -13.39
N VAL A 144 12.80 -4.48 -12.62
CA VAL A 144 12.43 -4.55 -11.21
C VAL A 144 13.63 -5.02 -10.38
N ALA A 145 13.94 -4.30 -9.32
CA ALA A 145 14.91 -4.71 -8.32
C ALA A 145 14.23 -4.95 -6.97
N ASN A 146 14.63 -6.04 -6.30
CA ASN A 146 14.23 -6.33 -4.93
C ASN A 146 15.40 -6.13 -3.95
N HIS A 147 15.14 -5.42 -2.84
CA HIS A 147 16.07 -5.19 -1.74
C HIS A 147 15.51 -5.73 -0.42
N SER A 148 15.85 -6.98 -0.09
CA SER A 148 15.38 -7.66 1.13
C SER A 148 16.36 -7.51 2.31
N TRP A 149 16.94 -6.31 2.47
CA TRP A 149 17.91 -5.95 3.50
C TRP A 149 17.69 -4.53 4.01
N VAL A 150 18.26 -4.21 5.18
CA VAL A 150 18.19 -2.89 5.82
C VAL A 150 19.61 -2.43 6.20
N SER A 151 19.77 -1.19 6.66
CA SER A 151 21.08 -0.67 7.06
C SER A 151 20.95 0.15 8.34
N GLY A 152 21.89 0.03 9.28
CA GLY A 152 21.91 0.84 10.49
C GLY A 152 22.99 1.93 10.43
N GLY A 153 22.68 3.11 10.99
CA GLY A 153 23.66 4.18 11.23
C GLY A 153 23.92 5.05 10.01
N PHE A 154 23.59 6.33 10.14
CA PHE A 154 23.30 7.16 8.98
C PHE A 154 23.83 8.60 9.13
N GLY A 155 24.60 9.07 8.14
CA GLY A 155 25.12 10.44 8.01
C GLY A 155 24.69 11.08 6.68
N ASP A 156 25.19 12.28 6.38
CA ASP A 156 24.82 13.07 5.17
C ASP A 156 25.09 12.31 3.86
N GLU A 157 25.95 11.29 3.87
CA GLU A 157 26.29 10.44 2.73
C GLU A 157 25.09 9.64 2.15
N ILE A 158 24.01 9.51 2.91
CA ILE A 158 22.79 8.78 2.51
C ILE A 158 22.01 9.50 1.45
N ILE A 159 21.94 10.82 1.53
CA ILE A 159 21.17 11.63 0.59
C ILE A 159 21.63 11.30 -0.82
N ASN A 160 22.93 11.12 -1.02
CA ASN A 160 23.45 10.72 -2.32
C ASN A 160 22.95 9.35 -2.79
N SER A 161 22.83 8.37 -1.88
CA SER A 161 22.28 7.06 -2.22
C SER A 161 20.77 7.12 -2.49
N LEU A 162 20.02 7.94 -1.76
CA LEU A 162 18.59 8.18 -1.98
C LEU A 162 18.34 8.87 -3.32
N GLN A 163 19.11 9.92 -3.61
CA GLN A 163 19.09 10.61 -4.90
C GLN A 163 19.39 9.66 -6.06
N ARG A 164 20.42 8.82 -5.91
CA ARG A 164 20.77 7.86 -6.96
C ARG A 164 19.72 6.81 -7.19
N ILE A 165 19.06 6.30 -6.13
CA ILE A 165 18.01 5.29 -6.31
C ILE A 165 16.73 5.90 -6.87
N ASP A 166 16.36 7.13 -6.48
CA ASP A 166 15.23 7.86 -7.07
C ASP A 166 15.49 8.15 -8.56
N TYR A 167 16.72 8.55 -8.89
CA TYR A 167 17.17 8.78 -10.25
C TYR A 167 17.07 7.55 -11.15
N LEU A 168 17.29 6.34 -10.62
CA LEU A 168 17.11 5.11 -11.40
C LEU A 168 15.65 4.88 -11.78
N VAL A 169 14.72 5.15 -10.85
CA VAL A 169 13.30 4.98 -11.15
C VAL A 169 12.88 6.04 -12.16
N GLU A 170 13.24 7.29 -11.93
CA GLU A 170 12.86 8.43 -12.76
C GLU A 170 13.47 8.36 -14.18
N LYS A 171 14.78 8.11 -14.29
CA LYS A 171 15.47 8.19 -15.59
C LYS A 171 15.56 6.85 -16.31
N ASP A 172 15.64 5.72 -15.59
CA ASP A 172 15.82 4.40 -16.22
C ASP A 172 14.53 3.56 -16.25
N ASP A 173 13.44 4.04 -15.62
CA ASP A 173 12.20 3.29 -15.36
C ASP A 173 12.51 1.90 -14.77
N PHE A 174 13.41 1.94 -13.78
CA PHE A 174 13.89 0.77 -13.07
C PHE A 174 13.25 0.73 -11.69
N ILE A 175 12.10 0.06 -11.58
CA ILE A 175 11.30 -0.04 -10.36
C ILE A 175 12.13 -0.68 -9.24
N GLN A 176 12.14 -0.02 -8.09
CA GLN A 176 12.84 -0.48 -6.90
C GLN A 176 11.82 -0.86 -5.84
N VAL A 177 11.92 -2.09 -5.32
CA VAL A 177 11.05 -2.60 -4.26
C VAL A 177 11.91 -3.02 -3.08
N ALA A 178 11.58 -2.55 -1.88
CA ALA A 178 12.37 -2.81 -0.68
C ALA A 178 11.50 -3.11 0.53
N GLY A 179 11.99 -3.97 1.42
CA GLY A 179 11.34 -4.23 2.70
C GLY A 179 11.55 -3.08 3.69
N VAL A 180 10.55 -2.80 4.52
CA VAL A 180 10.78 -2.07 5.79
C VAL A 180 11.35 -3.04 6.84
N ASN A 181 11.76 -2.54 8.01
CA ASN A 181 12.30 -3.40 9.06
C ASN A 181 11.21 -4.29 9.68
N ASN A 182 11.55 -5.53 10.06
CA ASN A 182 10.72 -6.32 10.98
C ASN A 182 10.82 -5.71 12.38
N LEU A 183 9.76 -5.84 13.17
CA LEU A 183 9.82 -5.51 14.59
C LEU A 183 10.59 -6.59 15.36
N ALA A 184 11.40 -6.18 16.34
CA ALA A 184 11.92 -7.13 17.33
C ALA A 184 10.78 -7.66 18.22
N ALA A 185 10.97 -8.86 18.76
CA ALA A 185 10.00 -9.47 19.67
C ALA A 185 9.67 -8.53 20.86
N GLY A 186 8.44 -8.01 20.88
CA GLY A 186 7.93 -7.12 21.93
C GLY A 186 8.27 -5.63 21.77
N GLY A 187 8.70 -5.15 20.59
CA GLY A 187 9.19 -3.78 20.42
C GLY A 187 8.54 -2.97 19.31
N VAL A 188 8.43 -1.66 19.54
CA VAL A 188 8.38 -0.62 18.51
C VAL A 188 9.83 -0.37 18.09
N GLU A 189 10.18 -0.60 16.82
CA GLU A 189 11.49 -0.21 16.30
C GLU A 189 11.39 1.09 15.51
N ALA A 190 12.37 1.98 15.72
CA ALA A 190 12.55 3.13 14.84
C ALA A 190 12.81 2.63 13.41
N PRO A 191 12.32 3.35 12.37
CA PRO A 191 12.64 2.99 11.00
C PRO A 191 14.15 3.02 10.81
N THR A 192 14.72 1.95 10.23
CA THR A 192 16.14 1.92 9.83
C THR A 192 16.32 1.46 8.38
N SER A 193 15.25 1.31 7.61
CA SER A 193 15.38 1.01 6.20
C SER A 193 15.87 2.25 5.46
N LEU A 194 17.06 2.18 4.87
CA LEU A 194 17.68 3.26 4.10
C LEU A 194 16.71 3.79 3.04
N PHE A 195 16.13 2.89 2.26
CA PHE A 195 15.25 3.26 1.15
C PHE A 195 13.85 3.69 1.60
N ALA A 196 13.49 3.58 2.88
CA ALA A 196 12.22 4.11 3.38
C ALA A 196 12.10 5.62 3.19
N SER A 197 13.23 6.35 3.17
CA SER A 197 13.23 7.79 2.95
C SER A 197 13.21 8.20 1.48
N ALA A 198 13.51 7.30 0.55
CA ALA A 198 13.44 7.56 -0.88
C ALA A 198 12.00 7.86 -1.33
N PHE A 199 11.84 8.65 -2.40
CA PHE A 199 10.52 9.00 -2.93
C PHE A 199 10.00 7.91 -3.87
N ASN A 200 10.84 7.43 -4.79
CA ASN A 200 10.41 6.63 -5.93
C ASN A 200 10.46 5.11 -5.66
N VAL A 201 10.91 4.69 -4.47
CA VAL A 201 11.02 3.27 -4.07
C VAL A 201 9.69 2.76 -3.50
N ILE A 202 9.27 1.57 -3.90
CA ILE A 202 8.09 0.90 -3.33
C ILE A 202 8.51 0.17 -2.05
N MET A 203 8.00 0.62 -0.90
CA MET A 203 8.33 0.08 0.41
C MET A 203 7.26 -0.88 0.88
N VAL A 204 7.66 -2.08 1.31
CA VAL A 204 6.73 -3.19 1.58
C VAL A 204 6.88 -3.71 3.01
N GLY A 205 5.75 -3.78 3.72
CA GLY A 205 5.63 -4.39 5.04
C GLY A 205 4.98 -5.78 5.00
N VAL A 206 4.71 -6.35 6.18
CA VAL A 206 3.96 -7.60 6.34
C VAL A 206 2.52 -7.35 6.79
N SER A 207 1.57 -8.12 6.27
CA SER A 207 0.14 -7.95 6.58
C SER A 207 -0.15 -8.08 8.08
N GLU A 208 0.56 -8.95 8.79
CA GLU A 208 0.42 -9.13 10.24
C GLU A 208 0.85 -7.92 11.08
N GLY A 209 1.36 -6.84 10.47
CA GLY A 209 1.73 -5.62 11.17
C GLY A 209 3.06 -5.68 11.93
N ASP A 210 3.77 -6.81 11.89
CA ASP A 210 5.08 -7.02 12.54
C ASP A 210 6.25 -6.33 11.82
N HIS A 211 6.09 -5.05 11.48
CA HIS A 211 7.10 -4.24 10.80
C HIS A 211 7.17 -2.79 11.31
N SER A 212 8.29 -2.12 11.05
CA SER A 212 8.48 -0.69 11.38
C SER A 212 7.65 0.21 10.47
N THR A 213 7.14 1.31 11.00
CA THR A 213 6.43 2.33 10.23
C THR A 213 7.23 3.61 10.09
N GLY A 214 6.90 4.40 9.05
CA GLY A 214 7.54 5.68 8.77
C GLY A 214 8.92 5.59 8.11
N ALA A 215 9.52 6.75 7.87
CA ALA A 215 10.82 6.90 7.22
C ALA A 215 11.89 7.36 8.21
N VAL A 216 13.16 7.19 7.83
CA VAL A 216 14.29 7.74 8.59
C VAL A 216 14.35 9.24 8.33
N ASP A 217 14.43 10.04 9.39
CA ASP A 217 14.62 11.49 9.23
C ASP A 217 16.07 11.77 8.86
N VAL A 218 16.28 12.27 7.64
CA VAL A 218 17.61 12.62 7.10
C VAL A 218 17.74 14.15 7.09
N SER A 219 17.86 14.77 5.92
CA SER A 219 17.76 16.21 5.74
C SER A 219 16.91 16.50 4.52
N ALA A 220 16.48 17.74 4.35
CA ALA A 220 15.75 18.16 3.16
C ALA A 220 16.50 17.76 1.87
N PRO A 221 15.77 17.25 0.85
CA PRO A 221 14.32 17.04 0.81
C PRO A 221 13.84 15.70 1.43
N TYR A 222 14.75 14.81 1.84
CA TYR A 222 14.47 13.47 2.37
C TYR A 222 14.08 13.43 3.84
N LEU A 223 13.16 14.32 4.23
CA LEU A 223 12.63 14.37 5.60
C LEU A 223 11.62 13.24 5.82
N ALA A 224 11.52 12.75 7.05
CA ALA A 224 10.52 11.74 7.41
C ALA A 224 9.09 12.31 7.47
N ALA A 225 8.97 13.61 7.76
CA ALA A 225 7.68 14.27 7.93
C ALA A 225 6.82 14.18 6.65
N GLY A 226 5.60 13.64 6.80
CA GLY A 226 4.64 13.51 5.71
C GLY A 226 4.78 12.24 4.86
N LYS A 227 5.83 11.41 5.07
CA LYS A 227 5.98 10.11 4.40
C LYS A 227 5.23 9.02 5.16
N VAL A 228 4.47 8.20 4.43
CA VAL A 228 3.83 6.99 4.97
C VAL A 228 4.57 5.78 4.45
N ARG A 229 5.11 4.98 5.37
CA ARG A 229 5.79 3.72 5.06
C ARG A 229 5.27 2.63 6.01
N PRO A 230 5.02 1.41 5.51
CA PRO A 230 5.19 0.98 4.11
C PRO A 230 4.15 1.60 3.16
N HIS A 231 4.37 1.48 1.85
CA HIS A 231 3.39 1.87 0.82
C HIS A 231 2.26 0.85 0.69
N LEU A 232 2.56 -0.43 0.90
CA LEU A 232 1.61 -1.54 0.99
C LEU A 232 2.24 -2.68 1.81
N VAL A 233 1.43 -3.66 2.18
CA VAL A 233 1.88 -4.85 2.90
C VAL A 233 1.60 -6.12 2.08
N ALA A 234 2.26 -7.23 2.40
CA ALA A 234 1.97 -8.51 1.77
C ALA A 234 1.98 -9.65 2.80
N PRO A 235 1.23 -10.75 2.55
CA PRO A 235 1.12 -11.86 3.49
C PRO A 235 2.42 -12.66 3.51
N ALA A 236 3.25 -12.39 4.52
CA ALA A 236 4.48 -13.10 4.78
C ALA A 236 4.86 -12.97 6.26
N ASN A 237 5.70 -13.87 6.76
CA ASN A 237 6.17 -13.83 8.14
C ASN A 237 7.29 -12.79 8.37
N GLN A 238 7.93 -12.28 7.31
CA GLN A 238 9.00 -11.28 7.39
C GLN A 238 8.98 -10.40 6.13
N THR A 239 9.39 -9.14 6.27
CA THR A 239 9.42 -8.17 5.17
C THR A 239 10.33 -8.59 4.02
N SER A 240 11.39 -9.36 4.30
CA SER A 240 12.25 -9.96 3.28
C SER A 240 11.53 -10.90 2.32
N PHE A 241 10.39 -11.46 2.72
CA PHE A 241 9.55 -12.33 1.87
C PHE A 241 8.27 -11.63 1.38
N ALA A 242 7.88 -10.52 2.00
CA ALA A 242 6.80 -9.66 1.51
C ALA A 242 7.24 -8.81 0.31
N ALA A 243 8.39 -8.13 0.41
CA ALA A 243 8.95 -7.31 -0.67
C ALA A 243 9.07 -8.04 -2.02
N PRO A 244 9.58 -9.29 -2.09
CA PRO A 244 9.68 -10.00 -3.36
C PRO A 244 8.33 -10.40 -3.96
N LEU A 245 7.25 -10.51 -3.18
CA LEU A 245 5.90 -10.71 -3.73
C LEU A 245 5.45 -9.47 -4.51
N ALA A 246 5.59 -8.28 -3.92
CA ALA A 246 5.27 -7.03 -4.61
C ALA A 246 6.17 -6.79 -5.83
N ALA A 247 7.46 -7.12 -5.73
CA ALA A 247 8.39 -7.06 -6.85
C ALA A 247 7.99 -8.03 -7.97
N SER A 248 7.56 -9.24 -7.61
CA SER A 248 7.05 -10.24 -8.56
C SER A 248 5.78 -9.75 -9.25
N THR A 249 4.84 -9.15 -8.51
CA THR A 249 3.64 -8.55 -9.09
C THR A 249 3.99 -7.42 -10.04
N ALA A 250 4.94 -6.54 -9.70
CA ALA A 250 5.41 -5.50 -10.61
C ALA A 250 5.94 -6.08 -11.93
N ALA A 251 6.68 -7.19 -11.89
CA ALA A 251 7.17 -7.87 -13.09
C ALA A 251 6.03 -8.46 -13.94
N LEU A 252 4.98 -9.01 -13.33
CA LEU A 252 3.79 -9.50 -14.02
C LEU A 252 3.01 -8.35 -14.68
N LEU A 253 2.86 -7.22 -14.00
CA LEU A 253 2.17 -6.03 -14.50
C LEU A 253 2.94 -5.37 -15.66
N ILE A 254 4.28 -5.35 -15.58
CA ILE A 254 5.13 -4.92 -16.71
C ILE A 254 4.93 -5.84 -17.92
N ASP A 255 4.86 -7.16 -17.71
CA ASP A 255 4.67 -8.15 -18.78
C ASP A 255 3.36 -7.90 -19.55
N ILE A 256 2.24 -7.75 -18.84
CA ILE A 256 0.96 -7.43 -19.50
C ILE A 256 1.00 -6.07 -20.22
N GLY A 257 1.50 -5.02 -19.56
CA GLY A 257 1.54 -3.66 -20.14
C GLY A 257 2.37 -3.61 -21.43
N ARG A 258 3.50 -4.33 -21.44
CA ARG A 258 4.41 -4.43 -22.58
C ARG A 258 3.84 -5.27 -23.72
N ASP A 259 3.29 -6.45 -23.41
CA ASP A 259 2.87 -7.42 -24.44
C ASP A 259 1.49 -7.10 -25.03
N HIS A 260 0.76 -6.16 -24.42
CA HIS A 260 -0.52 -5.64 -24.91
C HIS A 260 -0.44 -4.12 -25.10
N PRO A 261 0.31 -3.62 -26.11
CA PRO A 261 0.50 -2.18 -26.32
C PRO A 261 -0.81 -1.40 -26.56
N GLY A 262 -1.90 -2.09 -26.93
CA GLY A 262 -3.23 -1.49 -27.02
C GLY A 262 -3.85 -1.08 -25.67
N LEU A 263 -3.23 -1.47 -24.55
CA LEU A 263 -3.58 -0.97 -23.21
C LEU A 263 -3.01 0.44 -22.96
N SER A 264 -2.18 0.98 -23.84
CA SER A 264 -1.57 2.31 -23.70
C SER A 264 -1.96 3.23 -24.86
N ASN A 265 -2.15 4.51 -24.56
CA ASN A 265 -2.34 5.59 -25.52
C ASN A 265 -1.01 6.20 -25.99
N GLY A 266 0.11 5.78 -25.39
CA GLY A 266 1.44 6.24 -25.76
C GLY A 266 2.59 5.36 -25.28
N THR A 267 3.79 5.80 -25.63
CA THR A 267 5.05 5.22 -25.16
C THR A 267 5.98 6.33 -24.72
N GLN A 268 6.73 6.07 -23.65
CA GLN A 268 7.83 6.89 -23.18
C GLN A 268 9.18 6.30 -23.60
N LEU A 269 10.20 7.13 -23.67
CA LEU A 269 11.58 6.67 -23.73
C LEU A 269 12.19 6.84 -22.34
N SER A 270 12.59 5.74 -21.70
CA SER A 270 13.42 5.82 -20.50
C SER A 270 14.67 6.61 -20.87
N SER A 271 14.81 7.80 -20.29
CA SER A 271 15.74 8.90 -20.62
C SER A 271 16.73 8.67 -21.78
N ALA A 272 16.70 9.56 -22.77
CA ALA A 272 17.58 9.52 -23.93
C ALA A 272 19.06 9.53 -23.51
N GLY A 273 19.70 8.36 -23.49
CA GLY A 273 21.15 8.19 -23.26
C GLY A 273 21.57 7.14 -22.23
N ARG A 274 20.65 6.55 -21.44
CA ARG A 274 21.00 5.53 -20.43
C ARG A 274 20.55 4.13 -20.81
N SER A 275 19.27 3.81 -20.59
CA SER A 275 18.68 2.51 -20.94
C SER A 275 18.10 2.47 -22.35
N ASN A 276 17.70 3.63 -22.90
CA ASN A 276 17.17 3.81 -24.27
C ASN A 276 16.09 2.78 -24.64
N ARG A 277 15.22 2.47 -23.67
CA ARG A 277 14.10 1.53 -23.80
C ARG A 277 12.84 2.32 -24.14
N THR A 278 12.08 1.84 -25.11
CA THR A 278 10.70 2.27 -25.33
C THR A 278 9.80 1.55 -24.34
N ILE A 279 9.02 2.33 -23.61
CA ILE A 279 8.19 1.88 -22.50
C ILE A 279 6.75 2.26 -22.82
N THR A 280 5.83 1.31 -22.89
CA THR A 280 4.40 1.66 -23.03
C THR A 280 3.89 2.28 -21.74
N ASN A 281 2.98 3.25 -21.80
CA ASN A 281 2.47 3.94 -20.61
C ASN A 281 2.00 2.95 -19.51
N ALA A 282 1.36 1.84 -19.88
CA ALA A 282 0.90 0.79 -18.97
C ALA A 282 1.99 0.14 -18.10
N GLU A 283 3.25 0.21 -18.50
CA GLU A 283 4.37 -0.39 -17.77
C GLU A 283 5.30 0.65 -17.13
N THR A 284 4.95 1.94 -17.13
CA THR A 284 5.76 2.96 -16.46
C THR A 284 5.75 2.76 -14.95
N SER A 285 6.84 3.14 -14.29
CA SER A 285 7.00 2.98 -12.84
C SER A 285 5.85 3.59 -12.03
N GLU A 286 5.28 4.69 -12.50
CA GLU A 286 4.17 5.43 -11.92
C GLU A 286 2.88 4.62 -12.03
N VAL A 287 2.57 4.08 -13.22
CA VAL A 287 1.38 3.24 -13.43
C VAL A 287 1.48 1.98 -12.58
N ILE A 288 2.64 1.32 -12.57
CA ILE A 288 2.84 0.11 -11.79
C ILE A 288 2.69 0.39 -10.28
N ARG A 289 3.26 1.49 -9.77
CA ARG A 289 3.09 1.90 -8.37
C ARG A 289 1.62 2.21 -8.06
N ALA A 290 0.97 3.01 -8.89
CA ALA A 290 -0.43 3.36 -8.73
C ALA A 290 -1.35 2.13 -8.74
N ALA A 291 -1.13 1.19 -9.68
CA ALA A 291 -1.92 -0.04 -9.79
C ALA A 291 -1.72 -0.98 -8.60
N LEU A 292 -0.50 -1.08 -8.05
CA LEU A 292 -0.25 -1.85 -6.82
C LEU A 292 -1.00 -1.25 -5.62
N MET A 293 -0.99 0.08 -5.48
CA MET A 293 -1.61 0.76 -4.33
C MET A 293 -3.14 0.86 -4.44
N ALA A 294 -3.68 1.16 -5.63
CA ALA A 294 -5.11 1.16 -5.87
C ALA A 294 -5.67 -0.27 -5.80
N GLY A 295 -4.90 -1.25 -6.30
CA GLY A 295 -5.24 -2.68 -6.29
C GLY A 295 -5.33 -3.29 -4.90
N ALA A 296 -4.53 -2.81 -3.94
CA ALA A 296 -4.40 -3.42 -2.61
C ALA A 296 -5.76 -3.69 -1.92
N ASP A 297 -5.84 -4.85 -1.27
CA ASP A 297 -6.99 -5.27 -0.46
C ASP A 297 -6.87 -4.70 0.96
N ARG A 298 -7.84 -3.87 1.31
CA ARG A 298 -7.95 -3.23 2.63
C ARG A 298 -8.83 -4.04 3.57
N GLN A 299 -9.73 -4.85 3.02
CA GLN A 299 -10.59 -5.75 3.78
C GLN A 299 -9.78 -6.91 4.35
N ALA A 300 -8.79 -7.44 3.62
CA ALA A 300 -7.84 -8.42 4.13
C ALA A 300 -7.17 -7.98 5.44
N ILE A 301 -6.95 -6.67 5.62
CA ILE A 301 -6.42 -6.12 6.88
C ILE A 301 -7.43 -6.21 8.02
N THR A 302 -8.68 -5.84 7.75
CA THR A 302 -9.77 -5.83 8.72
C THR A 302 -10.21 -7.24 9.12
N ASP A 303 -10.17 -8.19 8.20
CA ASP A 303 -10.61 -9.58 8.42
C ASP A 303 -9.56 -10.43 9.16
N MET A 304 -8.35 -9.91 9.38
CA MET A 304 -7.31 -10.65 10.09
C MET A 304 -7.65 -10.87 11.57
N SER A 305 -7.35 -12.09 12.04
CA SER A 305 -7.59 -12.49 13.44
C SER A 305 -6.78 -11.72 14.50
N ASN A 306 -5.85 -10.87 14.07
CA ASN A 306 -5.04 -9.99 14.92
C ASN A 306 -5.81 -8.74 15.40
N GLY A 307 -7.04 -8.52 14.91
CA GLY A 307 -7.94 -7.47 15.38
C GLY A 307 -7.58 -6.07 14.88
N PHE A 308 -6.81 -5.96 13.81
CA PHE A 308 -6.60 -4.68 13.14
C PHE A 308 -7.80 -4.31 12.29
N THR A 309 -8.03 -3.02 12.13
CA THR A 309 -8.95 -2.44 11.15
C THR A 309 -8.15 -1.48 10.28
N TYR A 310 -8.29 -1.57 8.96
CA TYR A 310 -7.66 -0.62 8.04
C TYR A 310 -8.23 0.79 8.26
N ASN A 311 -7.37 1.79 8.40
CA ASN A 311 -7.81 3.17 8.63
C ASN A 311 -6.89 4.20 7.95
N ALA A 312 -7.38 4.76 6.84
CA ALA A 312 -6.69 5.79 6.05
C ALA A 312 -6.69 7.15 6.73
N THR A 313 -5.78 7.34 7.70
CA THR A 313 -5.70 8.55 8.54
C THR A 313 -4.63 9.55 8.11
N SER A 314 -3.73 9.19 7.19
CA SER A 314 -2.73 10.13 6.68
C SER A 314 -3.36 11.17 5.74
N ALA A 315 -2.68 12.32 5.60
CA ALA A 315 -3.07 13.33 4.60
C ALA A 315 -2.99 12.82 3.15
N SER A 316 -2.15 11.80 2.90
CA SER A 316 -2.01 11.10 1.62
C SER A 316 -3.01 9.93 1.43
N GLY A 317 -4.00 9.80 2.33
CA GLY A 317 -5.06 8.81 2.25
C GLY A 317 -4.63 7.36 2.47
N LEU A 318 -3.55 7.16 3.23
CA LEU A 318 -3.00 5.84 3.57
C LEU A 318 -3.17 5.54 5.07
N ASP A 319 -3.21 4.26 5.41
CA ASP A 319 -3.03 3.82 6.80
C ASP A 319 -1.53 3.93 7.14
N PRO A 320 -1.14 4.67 8.19
CA PRO A 320 0.26 4.81 8.57
C PRO A 320 0.98 3.48 8.90
N ARG A 321 0.22 2.42 9.17
CA ARG A 321 0.73 1.08 9.48
C ARG A 321 0.76 0.18 8.26
N PHE A 322 -0.31 0.18 7.45
CA PHE A 322 -0.47 -0.80 6.37
C PHE A 322 -0.33 -0.20 4.97
N GLY A 323 -0.04 1.10 4.87
CA GLY A 323 -0.01 1.82 3.62
C GLY A 323 -1.37 1.74 2.93
N ALA A 324 -1.38 1.25 1.70
CA ALA A 324 -2.58 1.06 0.90
C ALA A 324 -3.35 -0.22 1.23
N GLY A 325 -2.83 -1.10 2.09
CA GLY A 325 -3.43 -2.41 2.39
C GLY A 325 -2.57 -3.57 1.88
N GLN A 326 -3.13 -4.78 1.90
CA GLN A 326 -2.49 -6.00 1.45
C GLN A 326 -2.38 -6.05 -0.09
N LEU A 327 -1.25 -6.48 -0.61
CA LEU A 327 -1.04 -6.74 -2.04
C LEU A 327 -2.15 -7.65 -2.59
N ASP A 328 -2.79 -7.21 -3.68
CA ASP A 328 -3.78 -8.01 -4.43
C ASP A 328 -3.43 -7.98 -5.92
N VAL A 329 -2.93 -9.12 -6.41
CA VAL A 329 -2.50 -9.32 -7.79
C VAL A 329 -3.68 -9.33 -8.75
N TYR A 330 -4.82 -9.86 -8.32
CA TYR A 330 -6.03 -9.90 -9.14
C TYR A 330 -6.48 -8.49 -9.49
N GLN A 331 -6.62 -7.65 -8.48
CA GLN A 331 -7.11 -6.29 -8.66
C GLN A 331 -6.09 -5.43 -9.41
N SER A 332 -4.81 -5.50 -9.05
CA SER A 332 -3.76 -4.76 -9.77
C SER A 332 -3.64 -5.18 -11.24
N TYR A 333 -3.81 -6.46 -11.56
CA TYR A 333 -3.83 -6.93 -12.95
C TYR A 333 -5.01 -6.31 -13.70
N HIS A 334 -6.21 -6.35 -13.13
CA HIS A 334 -7.42 -5.83 -13.79
C HIS A 334 -7.38 -4.32 -13.98
N ILE A 335 -6.70 -3.58 -13.11
CA ILE A 335 -6.41 -2.15 -13.31
C ILE A 335 -5.61 -1.95 -14.61
N VAL A 336 -4.47 -2.64 -14.78
CA VAL A 336 -3.63 -2.50 -15.97
C VAL A 336 -4.34 -3.04 -17.22
N ALA A 337 -5.02 -4.17 -17.10
CA ALA A 337 -5.80 -4.78 -18.18
C ALA A 337 -7.02 -3.93 -18.60
N GLY A 338 -7.51 -3.04 -17.70
CA GLY A 338 -8.53 -2.04 -17.99
C GLY A 338 -8.07 -0.97 -18.99
N GLY A 339 -6.76 -0.86 -19.23
CA GLY A 339 -6.16 0.04 -20.20
C GLY A 339 -6.17 1.52 -19.79
N GLU A 340 -5.39 2.29 -20.52
CA GLU A 340 -5.26 3.74 -20.35
C GLU A 340 -6.54 4.46 -20.79
N GLN A 341 -7.08 5.28 -19.89
CA GLN A 341 -8.32 6.02 -20.09
C GLN A 341 -8.12 7.47 -19.69
N ASP A 342 -7.92 8.29 -20.71
CA ASP A 342 -7.65 9.71 -20.63
C ASP A 342 -8.66 10.49 -19.77
N ALA A 343 -8.24 11.63 -19.22
CA ALA A 343 -9.11 12.59 -18.56
C ALA A 343 -10.05 13.34 -19.53
N LEU A 344 -11.06 14.02 -18.98
CA LEU A 344 -11.96 14.89 -19.73
C LEU A 344 -11.22 15.99 -20.51
N GLU A 345 -10.22 16.61 -19.89
CA GLU A 345 -9.37 17.65 -20.50
C GLU A 345 -8.52 17.10 -21.66
N ARG A 346 -8.40 15.78 -21.77
CA ARG A 346 -7.81 15.04 -22.90
C ARG A 346 -8.86 14.44 -23.83
N LEU A 347 -10.08 14.99 -23.81
CA LEU A 347 -11.21 14.67 -24.70
C LEU A 347 -11.95 13.36 -24.39
N ASN A 348 -11.71 12.73 -23.23
CA ASN A 348 -12.54 11.60 -22.80
C ASN A 348 -13.87 12.09 -22.19
N VAL A 349 -14.83 12.37 -23.08
CA VAL A 349 -16.19 12.79 -22.68
C VAL A 349 -17.08 11.63 -22.23
N ALA A 350 -16.68 10.38 -22.49
CA ALA A 350 -17.44 9.19 -22.14
C ALA A 350 -17.28 8.79 -20.67
N GLY A 351 -16.25 9.31 -20.00
CA GLY A 351 -15.87 8.89 -18.66
C GLY A 351 -14.98 7.66 -18.66
N VAL A 352 -14.66 7.19 -17.46
CA VAL A 352 -13.80 6.03 -17.21
C VAL A 352 -14.62 4.83 -16.74
N GLY A 353 -14.11 3.63 -17.02
CA GLY A 353 -14.66 2.36 -16.60
C GLY A 353 -14.32 2.00 -15.17
N MET A 354 -14.72 0.77 -14.79
CA MET A 354 -14.57 0.24 -13.43
C MET A 354 -13.13 -0.14 -13.04
N TYR A 355 -12.27 -0.28 -14.03
CA TYR A 355 -10.85 -0.52 -13.85
C TYR A 355 -10.14 0.28 -14.91
N GLY A 356 -8.98 0.80 -14.57
CA GLY A 356 -8.15 1.49 -15.54
C GLY A 356 -7.09 2.33 -14.86
N PHE A 357 -6.29 2.94 -15.70
CA PHE A 357 -5.32 3.94 -15.31
C PHE A 357 -5.30 5.06 -16.33
N ASP A 358 -4.62 6.15 -16.01
CA ASP A 358 -4.23 7.18 -16.95
C ASP A 358 -2.76 7.55 -16.70
N TYR A 359 -2.02 7.86 -17.76
CA TYR A 359 -0.65 8.34 -17.68
C TYR A 359 -0.52 9.70 -18.38
N GLU A 360 -0.20 10.72 -17.60
CA GLU A 360 -0.01 12.07 -18.11
C GLU A 360 1.47 12.36 -18.27
N ALA A 361 1.97 12.35 -19.50
CA ALA A 361 3.37 12.65 -19.81
C ALA A 361 3.79 14.12 -19.59
N SER A 362 2.84 15.01 -19.26
CA SER A 362 3.12 16.40 -18.91
C SER A 362 1.90 17.03 -18.26
N PHE A 363 1.95 17.14 -16.93
CA PHE A 363 0.96 17.84 -16.13
C PHE A 363 1.56 19.05 -15.45
N LYS A 364 0.90 20.21 -15.57
CA LYS A 364 1.40 21.48 -15.02
C LYS A 364 0.64 21.89 -13.77
N ALA A 365 1.32 22.65 -12.91
CA ALA A 365 0.81 23.12 -11.63
C ALA A 365 -0.58 23.82 -11.67
N ASN A 366 -0.89 24.51 -12.77
CA ASN A 366 -2.13 25.27 -12.95
C ASN A 366 -3.20 24.50 -13.74
N GLU A 367 -2.93 23.24 -14.07
CA GLU A 367 -3.85 22.37 -14.77
C GLU A 367 -4.68 21.53 -13.78
N VAL A 368 -5.75 20.96 -14.31
CA VAL A 368 -6.58 19.94 -13.66
C VAL A 368 -6.74 18.79 -14.65
N ARG A 369 -6.92 17.59 -14.11
CA ARG A 369 -7.41 16.42 -14.87
C ARG A 369 -8.61 15.83 -14.14
N THR A 370 -9.70 15.67 -14.86
CA THR A 370 -11.00 15.25 -14.35
C THR A 370 -11.40 13.92 -14.99
N TYR A 371 -11.64 12.90 -14.16
CA TYR A 371 -12.06 11.57 -14.58
C TYR A 371 -13.47 11.32 -14.08
N ARG A 372 -14.43 11.20 -15.02
CA ARG A 372 -15.85 11.02 -14.70
C ARG A 372 -16.22 9.57 -14.69
N PHE A 373 -17.02 9.14 -13.72
CA PHE A 373 -17.59 7.80 -13.72
C PHE A 373 -18.95 7.78 -13.03
N SER A 374 -19.71 6.74 -13.30
CA SER A 374 -21.03 6.50 -12.71
C SER A 374 -20.98 5.21 -11.90
N VAL A 375 -21.60 5.22 -10.71
CA VAL A 375 -21.89 4.02 -9.93
C VAL A 375 -23.35 3.67 -10.17
N ASP A 376 -23.61 2.58 -10.89
CA ASP A 376 -24.97 2.17 -11.26
C ASP A 376 -25.63 1.24 -10.23
N GLU A 377 -24.82 0.55 -9.43
CA GLU A 377 -25.26 -0.33 -8.34
C GLU A 377 -25.61 0.48 -7.08
N VAL A 378 -26.27 -0.16 -6.11
CA VAL A 378 -26.66 0.50 -4.85
C VAL A 378 -25.42 1.05 -4.13
N THR A 379 -24.36 0.24 -4.06
CA THR A 379 -23.06 0.60 -3.50
C THR A 379 -21.92 -0.15 -4.21
N ARG A 380 -20.74 0.45 -4.23
CA ARG A 380 -19.47 -0.17 -4.66
C ARG A 380 -18.37 0.19 -3.67
N GLU A 381 -17.38 -0.67 -3.49
CA GLU A 381 -16.09 -0.23 -2.96
C GLU A 381 -15.33 0.49 -4.07
N PHE A 382 -14.68 1.60 -3.74
CA PHE A 382 -13.87 2.38 -4.66
C PHE A 382 -12.49 2.69 -4.07
N ALA A 383 -11.45 2.50 -4.86
CA ALA A 383 -10.08 2.87 -4.51
C ALA A 383 -9.38 3.52 -5.71
N ALA A 384 -8.57 4.55 -5.43
CA ALA A 384 -7.72 5.18 -6.42
C ALA A 384 -6.38 5.59 -5.82
N SER A 385 -5.32 5.53 -6.63
CA SER A 385 -3.97 5.94 -6.25
C SER A 385 -3.37 6.76 -7.38
N LEU A 386 -2.97 7.98 -7.04
CA LEU A 386 -2.15 8.87 -7.86
C LEU A 386 -0.69 8.66 -7.45
N ALA A 387 0.20 8.48 -8.43
CA ALA A 387 1.64 8.35 -8.21
C ALA A 387 2.41 9.17 -9.23
N TRP A 388 3.48 9.82 -8.80
CA TRP A 388 4.48 10.45 -9.65
C TRP A 388 5.87 10.10 -9.13
N ASN A 389 6.91 10.44 -9.87
CA ASN A 389 8.28 10.35 -9.40
C ASN A 389 8.80 11.74 -9.03
N VAL A 390 9.72 11.84 -8.08
CA VAL A 390 10.44 13.09 -7.87
C VAL A 390 11.29 13.39 -9.11
N ASP A 391 11.22 14.64 -9.60
CA ASP A 391 12.09 15.10 -10.67
C ASP A 391 13.51 15.25 -10.10
N ILE A 392 14.43 14.49 -10.68
CA ILE A 392 15.79 14.37 -10.17
C ILE A 392 16.82 14.24 -11.30
N ASP A 393 17.78 15.14 -11.30
CA ASP A 393 18.86 15.19 -12.28
C ASP A 393 20.23 15.28 -11.59
N LEU A 394 21.00 14.19 -11.67
CA LEU A 394 22.33 14.12 -11.08
C LEU A 394 23.35 14.93 -11.89
N GLU A 395 23.99 15.90 -11.23
CA GLU A 395 25.04 16.74 -11.79
C GLU A 395 26.30 16.76 -10.90
N PRO A 396 27.50 16.96 -11.50
CA PRO A 396 28.73 17.06 -10.73
C PRO A 396 28.81 18.40 -10.00
N VAL A 397 28.90 18.36 -8.67
CA VAL A 397 29.03 19.58 -7.85
C VAL A 397 30.49 19.85 -7.50
N GLY A 398 31.07 20.87 -8.13
CA GLY A 398 32.48 21.26 -7.93
C GLY A 398 33.46 20.51 -8.84
N LEU A 399 34.74 20.93 -8.84
CA LEU A 399 35.77 20.32 -9.68
C LEU A 399 36.09 18.89 -9.20
N GLY A 400 35.75 17.89 -10.01
CA GLY A 400 35.87 16.47 -9.65
C GLY A 400 34.82 16.00 -8.65
N GLY A 401 33.72 16.74 -8.51
CA GLY A 401 32.70 16.56 -7.50
C GLY A 401 31.85 15.30 -7.63
N VAL A 402 31.32 14.84 -6.49
CA VAL A 402 30.30 13.79 -6.41
C VAL A 402 29.06 14.22 -7.19
N LEU A 403 28.46 13.29 -7.94
CA LEU A 403 27.18 13.56 -8.59
C LEU A 403 26.07 13.60 -7.54
N VAL A 404 25.36 14.71 -7.46
CA VAL A 404 24.18 14.94 -6.63
C VAL A 404 23.16 15.73 -7.44
N ASP A 405 21.93 15.84 -6.95
CA ASP A 405 21.01 16.87 -7.41
C ASP A 405 20.86 17.92 -6.29
N PRO A 406 21.36 19.16 -6.46
CA PRO A 406 21.22 20.19 -5.43
C PRO A 406 19.81 20.78 -5.32
N SER A 407 18.91 20.41 -6.24
CA SER A 407 17.60 21.01 -6.48
C SER A 407 16.47 20.00 -6.64
N VAL A 408 16.63 18.77 -6.12
CA VAL A 408 15.59 17.72 -6.14
C VAL A 408 14.22 18.33 -5.84
N ASP A 409 13.32 18.23 -6.83
CA ASP A 409 12.09 19.01 -6.82
C ASP A 409 10.88 18.11 -6.57
N VAL A 410 10.44 18.11 -5.31
CA VAL A 410 9.27 17.35 -4.88
C VAL A 410 8.02 18.14 -5.25
N ARG A 411 7.49 17.89 -6.45
CA ARG A 411 6.18 18.43 -6.87
C ARG A 411 5.09 17.89 -5.96
N ASN A 412 4.04 18.69 -5.80
CA ASN A 412 2.90 18.36 -4.98
C ASN A 412 1.63 18.35 -5.84
N LEU A 413 1.00 17.17 -5.92
CA LEU A 413 -0.28 16.95 -6.56
C LEU A 413 -1.31 16.59 -5.48
N ASN A 414 -2.59 16.92 -5.71
CA ASN A 414 -3.70 16.52 -4.87
C ASN A 414 -4.68 15.66 -5.66
N LEU A 415 -5.39 14.77 -4.96
CA LEU A 415 -6.45 13.94 -5.50
C LEU A 415 -7.74 14.16 -4.71
N VAL A 416 -8.83 14.47 -5.42
CA VAL A 416 -10.16 14.68 -4.83
C VAL A 416 -11.18 13.79 -5.51
N LEU A 417 -12.07 13.18 -4.74
CA LEU A 417 -13.32 12.59 -5.24
C LEU A 417 -14.46 13.56 -4.96
N ARG A 418 -15.21 13.91 -6.00
CA ARG A 418 -16.35 14.85 -5.93
C ARG A 418 -17.62 14.19 -6.45
N ASP A 419 -18.72 14.40 -5.74
CA ASP A 419 -20.07 14.11 -6.23
C ASP A 419 -20.52 15.22 -7.20
N VAL A 420 -20.92 14.83 -8.41
CA VAL A 420 -21.23 15.76 -9.50
C VAL A 420 -22.50 16.57 -9.22
N ASN A 421 -23.51 15.96 -8.58
CA ASN A 421 -24.81 16.58 -8.38
C ASN A 421 -24.77 17.67 -7.31
N SER A 422 -24.12 17.38 -6.19
CA SER A 422 -23.96 18.28 -5.05
C SER A 422 -22.76 19.21 -5.19
N GLY A 423 -21.78 18.84 -6.03
CA GLY A 423 -20.49 19.51 -6.16
C GLY A 423 -19.59 19.34 -4.93
N GLN A 424 -19.96 18.48 -3.97
CA GLN A 424 -19.22 18.29 -2.72
C GLN A 424 -18.04 17.32 -2.91
N ALA A 425 -16.91 17.65 -2.28
CA ALA A 425 -15.82 16.69 -2.14
C ALA A 425 -16.20 15.62 -1.10
N LEU A 426 -16.20 14.35 -1.52
CA LEU A 426 -16.45 13.20 -0.66
C LEU A 426 -15.17 12.73 0.03
N ALA A 427 -14.04 12.82 -0.66
CA ALA A 427 -12.73 12.53 -0.10
C ALA A 427 -11.66 13.40 -0.74
N THR A 428 -10.60 13.67 0.01
CA THR A 428 -9.47 14.50 -0.41
C THR A 428 -8.19 13.90 0.14
N SER A 429 -7.21 13.77 -0.74
CA SER A 429 -5.84 13.41 -0.44
C SER A 429 -4.95 14.54 -0.91
N ASN A 430 -4.22 15.16 0.03
CA ASN A 430 -3.42 16.37 -0.19
C ASN A 430 -2.13 16.35 0.65
N GLY A 431 -1.47 15.20 0.67
CA GLY A 431 -0.15 15.04 1.26
C GLY A 431 0.86 16.04 0.69
N THR A 432 1.85 16.40 1.51
CA THR A 432 2.89 17.36 1.09
C THR A 432 4.30 16.82 1.19
N GLY A 433 4.47 15.59 1.70
CA GLY A 433 5.77 15.01 2.05
C GLY A 433 6.20 13.86 1.15
N ASP A 434 5.42 13.52 0.12
CA ASP A 434 5.63 12.33 -0.68
C ASP A 434 5.09 12.45 -2.10
N VAL A 435 5.20 11.36 -2.86
CA VAL A 435 4.87 11.29 -4.29
C VAL A 435 3.64 10.43 -4.62
N THR A 436 2.72 10.32 -3.66
CA THR A 436 1.46 9.58 -3.84
C THR A 436 0.29 10.23 -3.12
N GLU A 437 -0.88 10.19 -3.74
CA GLU A 437 -2.17 10.53 -3.12
C GLU A 437 -3.14 9.36 -3.31
N ASN A 438 -3.95 9.03 -2.29
CA ASN A 438 -4.75 7.82 -2.29
C ASN A 438 -6.17 8.10 -1.79
N LEU A 439 -7.14 7.44 -2.39
CA LEU A 439 -8.53 7.47 -1.96
C LEU A 439 -9.01 6.04 -1.72
N TYR A 440 -9.75 5.86 -0.64
CA TYR A 440 -10.44 4.61 -0.35
C TYR A 440 -11.82 4.90 0.23
N ILE A 441 -12.85 4.44 -0.47
CA ILE A 441 -14.24 4.58 -0.08
C ILE A 441 -14.84 3.17 -0.02
N PRO A 442 -15.01 2.58 1.17
CA PRO A 442 -15.51 1.21 1.29
C PRO A 442 -16.94 1.07 0.73
N ILE A 443 -17.72 2.16 0.80
CA ILE A 443 -19.10 2.22 0.35
C ILE A 443 -19.31 3.54 -0.38
N LEU A 444 -19.20 3.49 -1.70
CA LEU A 444 -19.57 4.58 -2.59
C LEU A 444 -20.99 4.33 -3.11
N PRO A 445 -21.97 5.18 -2.76
CA PRO A 445 -23.36 5.01 -3.20
C PRO A 445 -23.53 5.14 -4.72
N LYS A 446 -24.71 4.76 -5.19
CA LYS A 446 -25.15 5.09 -6.55
C LYS A 446 -25.03 6.59 -6.82
N GLY A 447 -24.36 6.98 -7.89
CA GLY A 447 -24.19 8.39 -8.21
C GLY A 447 -23.25 8.66 -9.39
N GLU A 448 -23.08 9.95 -9.67
CA GLU A 448 -22.16 10.46 -10.69
C GLU A 448 -21.00 11.17 -9.99
N TYR A 449 -19.77 10.80 -10.32
CA TYR A 449 -18.59 11.23 -9.59
C TYR A 449 -17.46 11.70 -10.51
N GLU A 450 -16.58 12.52 -9.95
CA GLU A 450 -15.37 13.02 -10.57
C GLU A 450 -14.17 12.75 -9.66
N MET A 451 -13.15 12.03 -10.17
CA MET A 451 -11.79 12.12 -9.62
C MET A 451 -11.10 13.32 -10.23
N ILE A 452 -10.43 14.13 -9.41
CA ILE A 452 -9.82 15.37 -9.82
C ILE A 452 -8.37 15.39 -9.35
N VAL A 453 -7.44 15.39 -10.29
CA VAL A 453 -6.01 15.63 -10.05
C VAL A 453 -5.72 17.10 -10.25
N SER A 454 -5.01 17.72 -9.31
CA SER A 454 -4.63 19.13 -9.36
C SER A 454 -3.21 19.36 -8.83
N GLY A 455 -2.50 20.34 -9.37
CA GLY A 455 -1.20 20.75 -8.86
C GLY A 455 -1.31 21.75 -7.71
N ALA A 456 -0.44 21.66 -6.71
CA ALA A 456 -0.28 22.66 -5.65
C ALA A 456 0.91 23.59 -5.93
N GLY A 457 0.87 24.82 -5.43
CA GLY A 457 2.03 25.71 -5.44
C GLY A 457 2.43 26.27 -6.81
N TYR A 458 1.50 26.42 -7.75
CA TYR A 458 1.76 27.13 -9.01
C TYR A 458 2.31 28.54 -8.79
N SER A 459 3.39 28.87 -9.49
CA SER A 459 3.88 30.25 -9.63
C SER A 459 4.12 30.58 -11.11
N PRO A 460 3.57 31.69 -11.64
CA PRO A 460 3.85 32.13 -13.01
C PRO A 460 5.35 32.40 -13.30
N THR A 461 6.14 32.65 -12.26
CA THR A 461 7.58 32.90 -12.38
C THR A 461 8.44 31.64 -12.22
N ASN A 462 7.82 30.51 -11.83
CA ASN A 462 8.47 29.21 -11.73
C ASN A 462 7.50 28.12 -12.21
N PRO A 463 7.19 28.06 -13.52
CA PRO A 463 6.33 27.03 -14.06
C PRO A 463 7.04 25.68 -14.00
N TRP A 464 6.29 24.62 -13.71
CA TRP A 464 6.78 23.26 -13.72
C TRP A 464 5.80 22.32 -14.42
N SER A 465 6.33 21.20 -14.89
CA SER A 465 5.60 20.05 -15.43
C SER A 465 6.10 18.80 -14.73
N ILE A 466 5.24 17.80 -14.60
CA ILE A 466 5.62 16.46 -14.13
C ILE A 466 4.79 15.40 -14.82
N GLU A 467 5.36 14.21 -14.93
CA GLU A 467 4.65 12.98 -15.26
C GLU A 467 3.91 12.43 -14.05
N TYR A 468 2.73 11.86 -14.26
CA TYR A 468 2.04 11.11 -13.22
C TYR A 468 1.22 9.97 -13.82
N ALA A 469 0.87 9.00 -12.96
CA ALA A 469 -0.17 8.01 -13.23
C ALA A 469 -1.28 8.06 -12.18
N LEU A 470 -2.53 7.93 -12.62
CA LEU A 470 -3.68 7.68 -11.75
C LEU A 470 -4.21 6.28 -12.06
N ALA A 471 -4.37 5.44 -11.05
CA ALA A 471 -5.00 4.13 -11.18
C ALA A 471 -6.24 4.05 -10.29
N TRP A 472 -7.27 3.33 -10.74
CA TRP A 472 -8.50 3.15 -9.96
C TRP A 472 -9.11 1.77 -10.16
N ARG A 473 -9.87 1.35 -9.15
CA ARG A 473 -10.70 0.17 -9.21
C ARG A 473 -12.03 0.37 -8.49
N PHE A 474 -13.01 -0.40 -8.94
CA PHE A 474 -14.24 -0.65 -8.21
C PHE A 474 -14.31 -2.13 -7.86
N ALA A 475 -14.73 -2.45 -6.65
CA ALA A 475 -15.09 -3.80 -6.27
C ALA A 475 -16.57 -3.83 -5.84
N PRO A 476 -17.24 -4.99 -5.87
CA PRO A 476 -18.45 -5.15 -5.07
C PRO A 476 -18.12 -4.73 -3.64
N SER A 477 -18.88 -3.78 -3.07
CA SER A 477 -18.79 -3.55 -1.64
C SER A 477 -19.16 -4.87 -0.96
N SER A 478 -18.40 -5.32 0.04
CA SER A 478 -19.00 -6.20 1.05
C SER A 478 -20.27 -5.48 1.49
N THR A 479 -21.45 -6.08 1.29
CA THR A 479 -22.68 -5.46 1.80
C THR A 479 -22.45 -5.36 3.30
N PRO A 480 -22.29 -4.15 3.86
CA PRO A 480 -22.07 -4.04 5.27
C PRO A 480 -23.26 -4.71 5.94
N LEU A 481 -23.02 -5.40 7.04
CA LEU A 481 -24.14 -5.84 7.86
C LEU A 481 -24.97 -4.58 8.15
N MET A 482 -26.27 -4.62 7.85
CA MET A 482 -27.13 -3.48 8.14
C MET A 482 -26.88 -3.04 9.59
N GLY A 483 -26.58 -1.76 9.83
CA GLY A 483 -26.23 -1.29 11.18
C GLY A 483 -24.78 -1.43 11.63
N ASP A 484 -23.90 -2.10 10.88
CA ASP A 484 -22.45 -2.15 11.11
C ASP A 484 -21.83 -0.88 10.52
N VAL A 485 -21.80 0.17 11.33
CA VAL A 485 -21.41 1.53 10.94
C VAL A 485 -19.89 1.66 10.93
N ASN A 486 -19.17 0.91 11.77
CA ASN A 486 -17.70 0.94 11.82
C ASN A 486 -17.03 -0.09 10.89
N LEU A 487 -17.82 -0.92 10.21
CA LEU A 487 -17.38 -1.95 9.25
C LEU A 487 -16.46 -3.01 9.88
N ASP A 488 -16.69 -3.34 11.15
CA ASP A 488 -15.93 -4.35 11.88
C ASP A 488 -16.50 -5.78 11.73
N GLY A 489 -17.57 -5.93 10.95
CA GLY A 489 -18.22 -7.20 10.69
C GLY A 489 -19.22 -7.61 11.78
N ALA A 490 -19.54 -6.73 12.74
CA ALA A 490 -20.54 -6.93 13.77
C ALA A 490 -21.41 -5.68 14.01
N VAL A 491 -22.69 -5.89 14.30
CA VAL A 491 -23.61 -4.80 14.66
C VAL A 491 -23.69 -4.72 16.18
N SER A 492 -22.97 -3.77 16.77
CA SER A 492 -22.71 -3.71 18.21
C SER A 492 -23.09 -2.36 18.85
N LEU A 493 -22.81 -2.22 20.15
CA LEU A 493 -22.95 -0.94 20.84
C LEU A 493 -22.00 0.12 20.28
N VAL A 494 -20.89 -0.27 19.65
CA VAL A 494 -19.94 0.67 19.04
C VAL A 494 -20.59 1.39 17.87
N ASP A 495 -21.33 0.66 17.03
CA ASP A 495 -22.09 1.21 15.90
C ASP A 495 -23.20 2.14 16.35
N LEU A 496 -23.94 1.72 17.39
CA LEU A 496 -24.97 2.57 17.98
C LEU A 496 -24.39 3.87 18.52
N VAL A 497 -23.21 3.83 19.15
CA VAL A 497 -22.52 5.02 19.65
C VAL A 497 -22.07 5.92 18.50
N THR A 498 -21.54 5.35 17.41
CA THR A 498 -21.13 6.11 16.21
C THR A 498 -22.33 6.80 15.57
N LEU A 499 -23.43 6.08 15.33
CA LEU A 499 -24.67 6.64 14.78
C LEU A 499 -25.24 7.71 15.72
N GLN A 500 -25.35 7.44 17.02
CA GLN A 500 -25.86 8.41 18.00
C GLN A 500 -25.06 9.71 18.04
N ARG A 501 -23.75 9.63 17.81
CA ARG A 501 -22.87 10.81 17.80
C ARG A 501 -23.22 11.76 16.66
N ASN A 502 -23.67 11.22 15.53
CA ASN A 502 -23.96 11.97 14.31
C ASN A 502 -25.46 12.18 14.09
N LEU A 503 -26.33 11.70 15.00
CA LEU A 503 -27.77 11.85 14.89
C LEU A 503 -28.20 13.33 14.75
N GLY A 504 -28.97 13.63 13.71
CA GLY A 504 -29.37 14.98 13.32
C GLY A 504 -28.47 15.63 12.26
N MET A 505 -27.45 14.92 11.78
CA MET A 505 -26.70 15.31 10.58
C MET A 505 -27.67 15.34 9.40
N SER A 506 -27.79 16.51 8.79
CA SER A 506 -28.86 16.83 7.83
C SER A 506 -28.36 17.02 6.41
N GLU A 507 -27.05 16.87 6.17
CA GLU A 507 -26.44 16.80 4.85
C GLU A 507 -25.09 16.06 5.00
N ARG A 508 -24.66 15.36 3.94
CA ARG A 508 -23.32 14.74 3.83
C ARG A 508 -23.07 13.59 4.81
N ALA A 509 -24.11 12.93 5.31
CA ALA A 509 -23.91 11.74 6.11
C ALA A 509 -23.47 10.57 5.21
N LEU A 510 -22.44 9.83 5.64
CA LEU A 510 -22.01 8.59 5.02
C LEU A 510 -22.52 7.40 5.83
N TRP A 511 -22.41 6.19 5.27
CA TRP A 511 -22.69 4.95 6.02
C TRP A 511 -21.93 4.91 7.34
N THR A 512 -20.65 5.27 7.33
CA THR A 512 -19.79 5.31 8.54
C THR A 512 -20.12 6.45 9.50
N ASP A 513 -20.91 7.43 9.06
CA ASP A 513 -21.48 8.44 9.93
C ASP A 513 -22.79 7.95 10.57
N GLY A 514 -23.36 6.84 10.09
CA GLY A 514 -24.60 6.27 10.57
C GLY A 514 -25.79 6.50 9.64
N ASP A 515 -25.58 6.95 8.39
CA ASP A 515 -26.62 7.00 7.35
C ASP A 515 -26.75 5.61 6.69
N LEU A 516 -27.64 4.80 7.24
CA LEU A 516 -27.80 3.39 6.88
C LEU A 516 -28.81 3.20 5.73
N ASN A 517 -29.65 4.20 5.45
CA ASN A 517 -30.57 4.19 4.32
C ASN A 517 -30.02 4.93 3.09
N LEU A 518 -28.85 5.58 3.23
CA LEU A 518 -28.13 6.35 2.22
C LEU A 518 -28.94 7.54 1.66
N ASP A 519 -29.73 8.19 2.50
CA ASP A 519 -30.53 9.36 2.11
C ASP A 519 -29.83 10.71 2.33
N GLY A 520 -28.59 10.67 2.83
CA GLY A 520 -27.75 11.83 3.12
C GLY A 520 -27.99 12.44 4.51
N HIS A 521 -28.79 11.78 5.35
CA HIS A 521 -29.12 12.19 6.72
C HIS A 521 -28.79 11.08 7.72
N VAL A 522 -28.49 11.46 8.97
CA VAL A 522 -28.50 10.51 10.10
C VAL A 522 -29.70 10.82 10.96
N ASP A 523 -30.77 10.06 10.80
CA ASP A 523 -32.03 10.30 11.48
C ASP A 523 -32.65 9.04 12.13
N ARG A 524 -33.94 9.09 12.43
CA ARG A 524 -34.63 7.99 13.10
C ARG A 524 -34.80 6.77 12.20
N GLY A 525 -34.79 6.95 10.89
CA GLY A 525 -34.74 5.89 9.89
C GLY A 525 -33.52 5.02 10.10
N ASP A 526 -32.35 5.64 10.30
CA ASP A 526 -31.10 4.91 10.50
C ASP A 526 -31.04 4.24 11.86
N VAL A 527 -31.50 4.92 12.92
CA VAL A 527 -31.63 4.30 14.25
C VAL A 527 -32.48 3.03 14.18
N ALA A 528 -33.56 3.04 13.39
CA ALA A 528 -34.44 1.89 13.22
C ALA A 528 -33.76 0.75 12.43
N LEU A 529 -32.97 1.10 11.41
CA LEU A 529 -32.18 0.13 10.64
C LEU A 529 -31.10 -0.53 11.49
N LEU A 530 -30.36 0.25 12.28
CA LEU A 530 -29.36 -0.28 13.21
C LEU A 530 -30.00 -1.17 14.26
N ALA A 531 -31.08 -0.70 14.90
CA ALA A 531 -31.78 -1.46 15.93
C ALA A 531 -32.35 -2.78 15.39
N GLY A 532 -32.81 -2.80 14.14
CA GLY A 532 -33.34 -3.99 13.48
C GLY A 532 -32.29 -5.06 13.18
N ALA A 533 -31.02 -4.67 13.12
CA ALA A 533 -29.90 -5.55 12.81
C ALA A 533 -28.93 -5.77 13.99
N PHE A 534 -29.23 -5.17 15.16
CA PHE A 534 -28.40 -5.23 16.35
C PHE A 534 -28.10 -6.66 16.80
N GLY A 535 -26.83 -6.96 17.04
CA GLY A 535 -26.34 -8.32 17.34
C GLY A 535 -26.17 -9.20 16.11
N GLY A 536 -26.29 -8.65 14.89
CA GLY A 536 -25.92 -9.31 13.64
C GLY A 536 -24.40 -9.36 13.43
N GLY A 537 -23.95 -10.28 12.57
CA GLY A 537 -22.53 -10.51 12.27
C GLY A 537 -21.92 -11.71 12.98
N THR A 538 -20.69 -12.06 12.61
CA THR A 538 -19.89 -13.06 13.31
C THR A 538 -19.02 -12.37 14.34
N LEU A 539 -19.34 -12.55 15.62
CA LEU A 539 -18.48 -12.11 16.71
C LEU A 539 -17.06 -12.71 16.51
N PRO A 540 -15.98 -11.91 16.56
CA PRO A 540 -14.63 -12.46 16.66
C PRO A 540 -14.50 -13.14 18.01
N GLY A 541 -14.71 -14.46 18.05
CA GLY A 541 -14.64 -15.28 19.27
C GLY A 541 -15.71 -16.36 19.30
N GLY A 542 -15.33 -17.57 18.90
CA GLY A 542 -16.24 -18.66 18.53
C GLY A 542 -17.17 -19.23 19.62
N VAL A 543 -18.26 -19.86 19.17
CA VAL A 543 -18.49 -21.32 19.26
C VAL A 543 -19.65 -21.73 18.35
N VAL A 544 -19.53 -22.92 17.78
CA VAL A 544 -20.40 -23.55 16.78
C VAL A 544 -21.74 -24.02 17.40
N ALA A 545 -22.84 -23.61 16.76
CA ALA A 545 -24.18 -24.21 16.57
C ALA A 545 -25.03 -24.78 17.75
N PRO A 546 -26.38 -24.54 17.75
CA PRO A 546 -27.33 -25.32 18.53
C PRO A 546 -27.87 -26.55 17.77
N GLY A 547 -27.60 -27.74 18.33
CA GLY A 547 -28.59 -28.81 18.58
C GLY A 547 -28.86 -29.91 17.53
N ALA A 548 -28.52 -31.18 17.87
CA ALA A 548 -29.51 -32.25 18.15
C ALA A 548 -28.88 -33.63 18.47
N GLY A 549 -29.20 -34.20 19.65
CA GLY A 549 -29.44 -35.66 19.82
C GLY A 549 -28.55 -36.50 20.76
N GLY A 550 -29.01 -36.74 22.01
CA GLY A 550 -29.04 -38.09 22.61
C GLY A 550 -28.07 -38.52 23.75
N SER A 551 -28.43 -38.21 25.01
CA SER A 551 -28.34 -39.01 26.29
C SER A 551 -27.00 -39.63 26.79
N PRO A 552 -26.89 -40.06 28.08
CA PRO A 552 -26.64 -39.22 29.25
C PRO A 552 -25.42 -39.67 30.10
N GLY A 553 -24.90 -38.76 30.92
CA GLY A 553 -24.15 -39.10 32.14
C GLY A 553 -22.68 -38.70 32.10
N PHE A 554 -22.37 -37.55 32.70
CA PHE A 554 -21.46 -37.36 33.84
C PHE A 554 -21.52 -35.87 34.21
N GLU A 555 -21.77 -35.59 35.49
CA GLU A 555 -22.08 -34.26 36.06
C GLU A 555 -20.94 -33.23 35.87
N PRO A 556 -21.19 -32.04 35.32
CA PRO A 556 -20.31 -30.90 35.48
C PRO A 556 -20.69 -30.05 36.72
N VAL A 557 -19.67 -29.73 37.49
CA VAL A 557 -19.68 -28.84 38.66
C VAL A 557 -20.31 -27.48 38.34
N ALA A 558 -21.11 -26.98 39.28
CA ALA A 558 -21.97 -25.81 39.18
C ALA A 558 -21.27 -24.50 38.78
N ILE A 559 -21.91 -23.79 37.85
CA ILE A 559 -21.70 -22.40 37.44
C ILE A 559 -22.38 -21.46 38.47
N PRO A 560 -21.86 -20.24 38.67
CA PRO A 560 -22.78 -19.09 38.65
C PRO A 560 -22.37 -18.03 37.61
N GLU A 561 -23.27 -17.79 36.65
CA GLU A 561 -23.47 -16.54 35.93
C GLU A 561 -24.68 -15.81 36.58
N PRO A 562 -25.20 -14.70 36.05
CA PRO A 562 -24.63 -13.38 35.86
C PRO A 562 -25.54 -12.31 36.52
N SER A 563 -25.03 -11.41 37.37
CA SER A 563 -25.87 -10.28 37.83
C SER A 563 -25.06 -9.14 38.46
N ALA A 564 -24.51 -8.27 37.63
CA ALA A 564 -24.24 -6.85 37.89
C ALA A 564 -23.69 -6.29 36.57
N VAL A 565 -24.45 -5.58 35.74
CA VAL A 565 -24.27 -4.12 35.62
C VAL A 565 -25.47 -3.43 34.91
N VAL A 566 -26.58 -4.11 34.61
CA VAL A 566 -27.72 -3.53 33.85
C VAL A 566 -28.80 -2.84 34.73
N LEU A 567 -28.47 -2.36 35.93
CA LEU A 567 -29.42 -1.64 36.80
C LEU A 567 -28.86 -0.30 37.30
N ALA A 568 -28.64 0.65 36.37
CA ALA A 568 -28.33 2.04 36.74
C ALA A 568 -28.84 3.14 35.79
N ALA A 569 -29.57 2.84 34.71
CA ALA A 569 -29.94 3.86 33.71
C ALA A 569 -31.45 4.11 33.46
N CYS A 570 -32.38 3.48 34.21
CA CYS A 570 -33.82 3.74 34.06
C CYS A 570 -34.49 4.44 35.27
N GLY A 571 -33.71 4.99 36.21
CA GLY A 571 -34.25 5.62 37.43
C GLY A 571 -34.52 7.14 37.37
N ALA A 572 -34.10 7.85 36.31
CA ALA A 572 -33.99 9.31 36.36
C ALA A 572 -35.16 10.11 35.75
N VAL A 573 -36.19 9.48 35.14
CA VAL A 573 -37.31 10.21 34.50
C VAL A 573 -38.66 10.07 35.23
N ALA A 574 -38.76 9.25 36.28
CA ALA A 574 -40.01 9.05 37.04
C ALA A 574 -40.08 9.75 38.41
N MET A 575 -39.16 10.67 38.73
CA MET A 575 -39.11 11.41 40.00
C MET A 575 -39.45 12.91 39.87
N LEU A 576 -40.28 13.27 38.89
CA LEU A 576 -40.86 14.62 38.76
C LEU A 576 -42.40 14.66 38.64
N ALA A 577 -43.11 13.52 38.74
CA ALA A 577 -44.55 13.49 38.46
C ALA A 577 -45.51 13.24 39.65
N LEU A 578 -45.06 12.84 40.86
CA LEU A 578 -46.02 12.44 41.91
C LEU A 578 -45.78 13.01 43.32
N ARG A 579 -45.26 14.23 43.42
CA ARG A 579 -45.35 15.02 44.66
C ARG A 579 -46.65 15.82 44.74
N ARG A 580 -47.80 15.14 44.66
CA ARG A 580 -49.12 15.73 44.99
C ARG A 580 -50.08 14.68 45.59
N ARG A 581 -50.56 14.99 46.80
CA ARG A 581 -51.73 14.44 47.54
C ARG A 581 -51.46 13.08 48.22
N GLY A 582 -51.77 12.82 49.49
CA GLY A 582 -52.45 13.52 50.59
C GLY A 582 -52.57 12.48 51.72
N LEU A 583 -52.22 12.83 52.97
CA LEU A 583 -53.15 12.94 54.10
C LEU A 583 -53.91 11.65 54.48
N VAL A 584 -53.61 11.07 55.66
CA VAL A 584 -54.51 10.89 56.84
C VAL A 584 -54.01 9.78 57.80
N MET A 585 -53.59 10.24 59.00
CA MET A 585 -53.75 9.80 60.40
C MET A 585 -53.77 8.34 60.94
N ALA A 586 -53.04 8.22 62.08
CA ALA A 586 -53.35 7.57 63.39
C ALA A 586 -53.39 6.03 63.48
N SER A 587 -53.00 5.30 64.54
CA SER A 587 -52.61 5.50 65.97
C SER A 587 -51.74 4.26 66.36
N LYS A 588 -50.89 4.15 67.40
CA LYS A 588 -51.16 4.24 68.85
C LYS A 588 -49.84 3.98 69.64
N SER A 589 -49.65 4.80 70.69
CA SER A 589 -48.88 4.67 71.96
C SER A 589 -48.15 3.37 72.34
N VAL A 590 -46.93 3.48 72.89
CA VAL A 590 -46.62 3.81 74.30
C VAL A 590 -45.44 4.80 74.33
#